data_AF-A0A9X3XQP4-F1
#
_entry.id   AF-A0A9X3XQP4-F1
#
_cell.length_a   1.000
_cell.length_b   1.000
_cell.length_c   1.000
_cell.angle_alpha   90.00
_cell.angle_beta   90.00
_cell.angle_gamma   90.00
#
_symmetry.space_group_name_H-M   'P 1'
#
loop_
_entity.id
_entity.type
_entity.pdbx_description
1 polymer ?
#
loop_
_entity_poly.entity_id
_entity_poly.type
_entity_poly.pdbx_seq_one_letter_code
_entity_poly.pdbx_strand_id
1 'polypeptide(L)'
;MDKTEKLKHIILSKYNSVREFSKVVEIPSTTLSSALDKGIGGMAVDRIIKICDVLNIDIKTFEPLEIISQNNNLSQEETTLLENYNKSNDEGRKMILSYSDYISKTYKDHITNEIKENNNKVVDLPAKKKEIWEEEGKEHLMPIASHDRDGEFTEEDYKYDDDLMKNDDFWK
;
A
#
# COMPACT_ATOMS: atom_id res chain seq x y z
N MET A 1 23.84 21.80 15.71
CA MET A 1 24.83 20.85 16.25
C MET A 1 25.89 20.65 15.18
N ASP A 2 27.12 21.06 15.47
CA ASP A 2 28.25 20.89 14.55
C ASP A 2 28.64 19.41 14.40
N LYS A 3 29.27 19.03 13.28
CA LYS A 3 29.72 17.64 13.03
C LYS A 3 30.63 17.14 14.15
N THR A 4 31.47 18.03 14.67
CA THR A 4 32.41 17.76 15.77
C THR A 4 31.68 17.48 17.09
N GLU A 5 30.63 18.25 17.39
CA GLU A 5 29.80 18.06 18.59
C GLU A 5 29.04 16.74 18.54
N LYS A 6 28.48 16.39 17.36
CA LYS A 6 27.82 15.09 17.14
C LYS A 6 28.78 13.94 17.44
N LEU A 7 29.99 13.99 16.89
CA LEU A 7 31.01 12.98 17.12
C LEU A 7 31.37 12.86 18.60
N LYS A 8 31.58 14.00 19.30
CA LYS A 8 31.86 14.03 20.74
C LYS A 8 30.74 13.37 21.55
N HIS A 9 29.49 13.66 21.20
CA HIS A 9 28.32 13.04 21.84
C HIS A 9 28.28 11.53 21.62
N ILE A 10 28.53 11.06 20.39
CA ILE A 10 28.56 9.62 20.06
C ILE A 10 29.68 8.89 20.82
N ILE A 11 30.85 9.52 20.96
CA ILE A 11 31.96 8.94 21.73
C ILE A 11 31.56 8.78 23.20
N LEU A 12 30.94 9.80 23.79
CA LEU A 12 30.53 9.79 25.19
C LEU A 12 29.30 8.88 25.45
N SER A 13 28.51 8.57 24.43
CA SER A 13 27.40 7.62 24.58
C SER A 13 27.87 6.16 24.50
N LYS A 14 28.93 5.87 23.75
CA LYS A 14 29.48 4.50 23.59
C LYS A 14 30.63 4.17 24.55
N TYR A 15 31.35 5.16 25.07
CA TYR A 15 32.54 4.99 25.92
C TYR A 15 32.49 5.91 27.14
N ASN A 16 33.14 5.54 28.25
CA ASN A 16 33.08 6.35 29.48
C ASN A 16 33.81 7.69 29.33
N SER A 17 34.80 7.80 28.43
CA SER A 17 35.49 9.06 28.18
C SER A 17 36.17 9.11 26.81
N VAL A 18 36.44 10.33 26.33
CA VAL A 18 37.28 10.57 25.14
C VAL A 18 38.68 9.94 25.30
N ARG A 19 39.21 9.92 26.53
CA ARG A 19 40.51 9.31 26.83
C ARG A 19 40.48 7.79 26.67
N GLU A 20 39.40 7.14 27.07
CA GLU A 20 39.23 5.70 26.88
C GLU A 20 39.13 5.36 25.39
N PHE A 21 38.26 6.07 24.66
CA PHE A 21 38.12 5.88 23.22
C PHE A 21 39.44 6.12 22.46
N SER A 22 40.25 7.11 22.89
CA SER A 22 41.56 7.38 22.30
C SER A 22 42.51 6.17 22.34
N LYS A 23 42.42 5.34 23.39
CA LYS A 23 43.20 4.11 23.50
C LYS A 23 42.72 3.05 22.50
N VAL A 24 41.41 2.96 22.27
CA VAL A 24 40.81 1.99 21.34
C VAL A 24 41.20 2.30 19.89
N VAL A 25 41.20 3.57 19.51
CA VAL A 25 41.55 4.00 18.13
C VAL A 25 43.06 4.20 17.95
N GLU A 26 43.86 4.00 19.01
CA GLU A 26 45.31 4.21 19.01
C GLU A 26 45.73 5.63 18.61
N ILE A 27 44.95 6.64 19.02
CA ILE A 27 45.22 8.06 18.79
C ILE A 27 45.53 8.72 20.13
N PRO A 28 46.59 9.55 20.26
CA PRO A 28 46.85 10.25 21.52
C PRO A 28 45.66 11.10 21.98
N SER A 29 45.31 10.99 23.26
CA SER A 29 44.14 11.68 23.82
C SER A 29 44.16 13.19 23.60
N THR A 30 45.34 13.81 23.68
CA THR A 30 45.52 15.26 23.44
C THR A 30 45.20 15.64 22.00
N THR A 31 45.58 14.80 21.03
CA THR A 31 45.27 14.99 19.62
C THR A 31 43.77 14.87 19.37
N LEU A 32 43.14 13.84 19.95
CA LEU A 32 41.71 13.62 19.77
C LEU A 32 40.89 14.75 20.42
N SER A 33 41.24 15.16 21.65
CA SER A 33 40.60 16.30 22.32
C SER A 33 40.76 17.59 21.52
N SER A 34 41.97 17.91 21.05
CA SER A 34 42.18 19.11 20.22
C SER A 34 41.37 19.06 18.92
N ALA A 35 41.17 17.89 18.31
CA ALA A 35 40.35 17.75 17.12
C ALA A 35 38.86 17.91 17.43
N LEU A 36 38.39 17.42 18.57
CA LEU A 36 37.02 17.60 19.03
C LEU A 36 36.71 19.04 19.47
N ASP A 37 37.72 19.82 19.86
CA ASP A 37 37.54 21.21 20.28
C ASP A 37 37.74 22.22 19.13
N LYS A 38 38.65 21.94 18.19
CA LYS A 38 38.98 22.86 17.07
C LYS A 38 38.30 22.50 15.75
N GLY A 39 37.71 21.32 15.66
CA GLY A 39 37.11 20.78 14.44
C GLY A 39 37.89 19.60 13.88
N ILE A 40 37.16 18.52 13.61
CA ILE A 40 37.69 17.26 13.11
C ILE A 40 38.28 17.38 11.70
N GLY A 41 37.79 18.31 10.87
CA GLY A 41 38.19 18.46 9.46
C GLY A 41 39.68 18.79 9.24
N GLY A 42 40.40 19.27 10.25
CA GLY A 42 41.85 19.52 10.17
C GLY A 42 42.72 18.29 10.46
N MET A 43 42.11 17.15 10.84
CA MET A 43 42.83 15.91 11.09
C MET A 43 43.13 15.17 9.78
N ALA A 44 44.23 14.41 9.75
CA ALA A 44 44.53 13.51 8.64
C ALA A 44 43.36 12.53 8.39
N VAL A 45 42.96 12.39 7.12
CA VAL A 45 41.78 11.59 6.70
C VAL A 45 41.86 10.15 7.19
N ASP A 46 43.05 9.52 7.16
CA ASP A 46 43.23 8.14 7.64
C ASP A 46 42.83 7.96 9.11
N ARG A 47 43.07 8.98 9.95
CA ARG A 47 42.68 8.94 11.36
C ARG A 47 41.18 9.14 11.52
N ILE A 48 40.57 9.98 10.69
CA ILE A 48 39.13 10.19 10.67
C ILE A 48 38.41 8.90 10.29
N ILE A 49 38.89 8.20 9.25
CA ILE A 49 38.35 6.90 8.82
C ILE A 49 38.40 5.91 9.98
N LYS A 50 39.57 5.75 10.64
CA LYS A 50 39.69 4.86 11.81
C LYS A 50 38.71 5.18 12.94
N ILE A 51 38.52 6.47 13.25
CA ILE A 51 37.55 6.91 14.25
C ILE A 51 36.14 6.50 13.83
N CYS A 52 35.77 6.74 12.57
CA CYS A 52 34.45 6.42 12.04
C CYS A 52 34.18 4.91 12.00
N ASP A 53 35.17 4.11 11.63
CA ASP A 53 35.08 2.64 11.58
C ASP A 53 34.82 2.06 12.97
N VAL A 54 35.60 2.48 13.98
CA VAL A 54 35.43 2.01 15.35
C VAL A 54 34.07 2.44 15.93
N LEU A 55 33.61 3.63 15.57
CA LEU A 55 32.30 4.14 16.01
C LEU A 55 31.13 3.60 15.18
N ASN A 56 31.40 2.89 14.08
CA ASN A 56 30.41 2.47 13.08
C ASN A 56 29.51 3.63 12.65
N ILE A 57 30.13 4.71 12.14
CA ILE A 57 29.46 5.93 11.67
C ILE A 57 29.89 6.24 10.23
N ASP A 58 29.02 6.87 9.44
CA ASP A 58 29.38 7.31 8.10
C ASP A 58 30.30 8.53 8.17
N ILE A 59 31.34 8.56 7.33
CA ILE A 59 32.32 9.65 7.30
C ILE A 59 31.76 10.95 6.73
N LYS A 60 30.73 10.89 5.87
CA LYS A 60 30.16 12.09 5.24
C LYS A 60 29.15 12.77 6.15
N THR A 61 28.28 11.97 6.77
CA THR A 61 27.17 12.46 7.59
C THR A 61 27.47 12.47 9.09
N PHE A 62 28.45 11.68 9.57
CA PHE A 62 28.70 11.40 10.99
C PHE A 62 27.48 10.85 11.72
N GLU A 63 26.61 10.18 10.98
CA GLU A 63 25.47 9.46 11.54
C GLU A 63 25.90 8.02 11.83
N PRO A 64 25.38 7.39 12.91
CA PRO A 64 25.52 5.96 13.10
C PRO A 64 25.17 5.27 11.79
N LEU A 65 26.11 4.49 11.26
CA LEU A 65 25.72 3.40 10.40
C LEU A 65 24.84 2.58 11.30
N GLU A 66 23.52 2.67 11.07
CA GLU A 66 22.59 1.74 11.67
C GLU A 66 23.27 0.40 11.51
N ILE A 67 23.59 -0.25 12.63
CA ILE A 67 23.76 -1.68 12.56
C ILE A 67 22.42 -2.04 11.94
N ILE A 68 22.45 -2.48 10.68
CA ILE A 68 21.42 -3.35 10.17
C ILE A 68 21.62 -4.64 10.99
N SER A 69 21.47 -4.56 12.33
CA SER A 69 20.73 -5.53 13.09
C SER A 69 19.51 -5.57 12.26
N GLN A 70 19.42 -6.63 11.46
CA GLN A 70 18.46 -6.70 10.41
C GLN A 70 17.14 -6.34 11.08
N ASN A 71 16.68 -5.10 10.89
CA ASN A 71 15.30 -4.72 11.00
C ASN A 71 14.66 -5.28 9.73
N ASN A 72 14.94 -6.56 9.47
CA ASN A 72 13.94 -7.55 9.22
C ASN A 72 12.79 -7.23 10.18
N ASN A 73 11.95 -6.27 9.78
CA ASN A 73 10.51 -6.36 9.97
C ASN A 73 10.00 -7.60 9.21
N LEU A 74 10.69 -8.72 9.39
CA LEU A 74 10.27 -10.01 8.91
C LEU A 74 9.15 -10.40 9.86
N SER A 75 8.01 -10.72 9.28
CA SER A 75 6.94 -11.32 10.04
C SER A 75 7.43 -12.63 10.68
N GLN A 76 6.68 -13.11 11.66
CA GLN A 76 6.96 -14.39 12.31
C GLN A 76 7.06 -15.52 11.26
N GLU A 77 6.24 -15.47 10.21
CA GLU A 77 6.21 -16.42 9.11
C GLU A 77 7.49 -16.37 8.27
N GLU A 78 7.99 -15.18 7.97
CA GLU A 78 9.19 -15.01 7.16
C GLU A 78 10.44 -15.47 7.92
N THR A 79 10.48 -15.21 9.23
CA THR A 79 11.53 -15.73 10.12
C THR A 79 11.49 -17.27 10.18
N THR A 80 10.29 -17.85 10.30
CA THR A 80 10.09 -19.30 10.31
C THR A 80 10.55 -19.95 9.00
N LEU A 81 10.27 -19.33 7.86
CA LEU A 81 10.71 -19.82 6.55
C LEU A 81 12.24 -19.85 6.44
N LEU A 82 12.91 -18.78 6.87
CA LEU A 82 14.37 -18.70 6.88
C LEU A 82 15.00 -19.72 7.83
N GLU A 83 14.44 -19.90 9.02
CA GLU A 83 14.90 -20.94 9.95
C GLU A 83 14.81 -22.34 9.34
N ASN A 84 13.68 -22.67 8.70
CA ASN A 84 13.47 -23.97 8.06
C ASN A 84 14.44 -24.19 6.89
N TYR A 85 14.71 -23.14 6.13
CA TYR A 85 15.71 -23.16 5.07
C TYR A 85 17.11 -23.42 5.62
N ASN A 86 17.51 -22.71 6.68
CA ASN A 86 18.83 -22.84 7.30
C ASN A 86 19.05 -24.20 7.99
N LYS A 87 18.00 -24.81 8.56
CA LYS A 87 18.05 -26.15 9.17
C LYS A 87 18.11 -27.28 8.14
N SER A 88 17.77 -27.01 6.88
CA SER A 88 17.70 -28.02 5.82
C SER A 88 19.06 -28.29 5.16
N ASN A 89 19.22 -29.52 4.65
CA ASN A 89 20.36 -29.90 3.80
C ASN A 89 20.21 -29.33 2.37
N ASP A 90 21.20 -29.57 1.50
CA ASP A 90 21.21 -29.05 0.14
C ASP A 90 19.98 -29.43 -0.69
N GLU A 91 19.49 -30.66 -0.55
CA GLU A 91 18.31 -31.15 -1.27
C GLU A 91 17.03 -30.50 -0.74
N GLY A 92 16.87 -30.42 0.59
CA GLY A 92 15.74 -29.77 1.24
C GLY A 92 15.66 -28.28 0.90
N ARG A 93 16.80 -27.58 0.85
CA ARG A 93 16.86 -26.18 0.41
C ARG A 93 16.37 -25.99 -1.02
N LYS A 94 16.77 -26.87 -1.95
CA LYS A 94 16.29 -26.83 -3.35
C LYS A 94 14.78 -27.05 -3.41
N MET A 95 14.26 -27.99 -2.63
CA MET A 95 12.83 -28.29 -2.62
C MET A 95 12.00 -27.12 -2.08
N ILE A 96 12.42 -26.52 -0.96
CA ILE A 96 11.80 -25.33 -0.36
C ILE A 96 11.73 -24.18 -1.38
N LEU A 97 12.84 -23.88 -2.06
CA LEU A 97 12.87 -22.84 -3.09
C LEU A 97 11.96 -23.15 -4.27
N SER A 98 11.97 -24.40 -4.75
CA SER A 98 11.14 -24.82 -5.89
C SER A 98 9.64 -24.67 -5.60
N TYR A 99 9.22 -25.07 -4.40
CA TYR A 99 7.83 -24.98 -4.00
C TYR A 99 7.41 -23.54 -3.71
N SER A 100 8.28 -22.76 -3.08
CA SER A 100 8.05 -21.33 -2.86
C SER A 100 7.86 -20.60 -4.20
N ASP A 101 8.71 -20.85 -5.19
CA ASP A 101 8.61 -20.26 -6.53
C ASP A 101 7.31 -20.69 -7.25
N TYR A 102 6.95 -21.96 -7.18
CA TYR A 102 5.70 -22.48 -7.72
C TYR A 102 4.47 -21.76 -7.13
N ILE A 103 4.39 -21.65 -5.81
CA ILE A 103 3.28 -20.97 -5.12
C ILE A 103 3.24 -19.49 -5.49
N SER A 104 4.39 -18.81 -5.44
CA SER A 104 4.47 -17.38 -5.76
C SER A 104 4.05 -17.06 -7.20
N LYS A 105 4.20 -18.00 -8.13
CA LYS A 105 3.73 -17.84 -9.52
C LYS A 105 2.25 -18.18 -9.68
N THR A 106 1.81 -19.27 -9.08
CA THR A 106 0.43 -19.77 -9.25
C THR A 106 -0.60 -18.90 -8.54
N TYR A 107 -0.27 -18.34 -7.38
CA TYR A 107 -1.22 -17.59 -6.54
C TYR A 107 -0.96 -16.07 -6.52
N LYS A 108 -0.13 -15.54 -7.43
CA LYS A 108 0.16 -14.10 -7.52
C LYS A 108 -1.05 -13.26 -7.95
N ASP A 109 -2.00 -13.87 -8.64
CA ASP A 109 -3.01 -13.17 -9.45
C ASP A 109 -4.45 -13.20 -8.90
N HIS A 110 -4.70 -13.79 -7.71
CA HIS A 110 -6.08 -13.82 -7.19
C HIS A 110 -6.60 -12.45 -6.75
N ILE A 111 -5.74 -11.47 -6.44
CA ILE A 111 -6.17 -10.10 -6.12
C ILE A 111 -6.29 -9.24 -7.39
N THR A 112 -5.45 -9.47 -8.41
CA THR A 112 -5.43 -8.64 -9.63
C THR A 112 -6.50 -9.04 -10.64
N ASN A 113 -6.91 -10.31 -10.70
CA ASN A 113 -7.92 -10.77 -11.64
C ASN A 113 -9.35 -10.41 -11.20
N GLU A 114 -9.68 -10.46 -9.91
CA GLU A 114 -10.99 -10.01 -9.41
C GLU A 114 -11.21 -8.50 -9.63
N ILE A 115 -10.17 -7.68 -9.46
CA ILE A 115 -10.25 -6.22 -9.69
C ILE A 115 -10.36 -5.90 -11.20
N LYS A 116 -9.78 -6.72 -12.09
CA LYS A 116 -9.89 -6.52 -13.55
C LYS A 116 -11.24 -6.98 -14.09
N GLU A 117 -11.80 -8.10 -13.63
CA GLU A 117 -13.13 -8.55 -14.07
C GLU A 117 -14.25 -7.62 -13.61
N ASN A 118 -14.16 -7.07 -12.40
CA ASN A 118 -15.17 -6.15 -11.87
C ASN A 118 -15.16 -4.76 -12.53
N ASN A 119 -14.03 -4.31 -13.07
CA ASN A 119 -13.91 -3.01 -13.76
C ASN A 119 -14.15 -3.06 -15.28
N ASN A 120 -14.31 -4.27 -15.87
CA ASN A 120 -14.53 -4.44 -17.31
C ASN A 120 -15.91 -4.99 -17.69
N LYS A 121 -16.87 -5.04 -16.76
CA LYS A 121 -18.29 -5.12 -17.12
C LYS A 121 -18.76 -3.73 -17.58
N VAL A 122 -18.35 -3.35 -18.80
CA VAL A 122 -19.17 -2.43 -19.59
C VAL A 122 -20.46 -3.19 -19.85
N VAL A 123 -21.51 -2.87 -19.10
CA VAL A 123 -22.85 -3.34 -19.44
C VAL A 123 -23.22 -2.59 -20.70
N ASP A 124 -23.15 -3.26 -21.85
CA ASP A 124 -23.70 -2.70 -23.08
C ASP A 124 -25.17 -2.36 -22.82
N LEU A 125 -25.50 -1.07 -22.81
CA LEU A 125 -26.90 -0.68 -22.82
C LEU A 125 -27.51 -1.28 -24.07
N PRO A 126 -28.61 -2.05 -23.96
CA PRO A 126 -29.27 -2.56 -25.15
C PRO A 126 -29.60 -1.37 -26.04
N ALA A 127 -29.14 -1.40 -27.30
CA ALA A 127 -29.45 -0.37 -28.26
C ALA A 127 -30.96 -0.12 -28.22
N LYS A 128 -31.39 1.14 -28.05
CA LYS A 128 -32.81 1.52 -28.06
C LYS A 128 -33.42 0.94 -29.35
N LYS A 129 -34.18 -0.15 -29.20
CA LYS A 129 -34.97 -0.69 -30.30
C LYS A 129 -36.11 0.29 -30.51
N LYS A 130 -36.41 0.60 -31.76
CA LYS A 130 -37.57 1.43 -32.08
C LYS A 130 -38.80 0.79 -31.46
N GLU A 131 -39.55 1.58 -30.72
CA GLU A 131 -40.80 1.12 -30.15
C GLU A 131 -41.82 0.94 -31.28
N ILE A 132 -42.79 0.05 -31.08
CA ILE A 132 -43.72 -0.37 -32.14
C ILE A 132 -44.54 0.80 -32.70
N TRP A 133 -44.81 1.81 -31.85
CA TRP A 133 -45.54 3.02 -32.21
C TRP A 133 -44.70 4.07 -32.95
N GLU A 134 -43.38 3.88 -33.09
CA GLU A 134 -42.48 4.74 -33.88
C GLU A 134 -42.45 4.37 -35.38
N GLU A 135 -43.16 3.31 -35.79
CA GLU A 135 -43.33 2.94 -37.20
C GLU A 135 -44.44 3.77 -37.87
N GLU A 136 -44.22 4.20 -39.12
CA GLU A 136 -45.16 5.03 -39.88
C GLU A 136 -46.52 4.33 -40.02
N GLY A 137 -47.59 4.97 -39.54
CA GLY A 137 -48.95 4.41 -39.51
C GLY A 137 -49.32 3.62 -38.24
N LYS A 138 -48.40 3.43 -37.29
CA LYS A 138 -48.64 2.73 -36.01
C LYS A 138 -48.71 3.64 -34.78
N GLU A 139 -48.81 4.95 -34.99
CA GLU A 139 -48.88 5.95 -33.93
C GLU A 139 -50.02 5.71 -32.93
N HIS A 140 -51.14 5.13 -33.37
CA HIS A 140 -52.27 4.75 -32.53
C HIS A 140 -51.96 3.67 -31.48
N LEU A 141 -50.81 3.00 -31.56
CA LEU A 141 -50.34 2.02 -30.58
C LEU A 141 -49.49 2.66 -29.47
N MET A 142 -49.31 3.99 -29.50
CA MET A 142 -48.55 4.71 -28.48
C MET A 142 -49.29 4.61 -27.14
N PRO A 143 -48.64 4.10 -26.08
CA PRO A 143 -49.28 4.01 -24.77
C PRO A 143 -49.51 5.41 -24.21
N ILE A 144 -50.78 5.75 -23.98
CA ILE A 144 -51.19 6.99 -23.32
C ILE A 144 -51.19 6.74 -21.82
N ALA A 145 -50.58 7.65 -21.05
CA ALA A 145 -50.58 7.52 -19.60
C ALA A 145 -52.01 7.66 -19.07
N SER A 146 -52.40 6.85 -18.08
CA SER A 146 -53.76 6.91 -17.48
C SER A 146 -54.13 8.26 -16.84
N HIS A 147 -53.17 9.18 -16.73
CA HIS A 147 -53.37 10.55 -16.22
C HIS A 147 -53.32 11.62 -17.31
N ASP A 148 -53.01 11.28 -18.57
CA ASP A 148 -53.15 12.20 -19.69
C ASP A 148 -54.64 12.36 -19.99
N ARG A 149 -55.16 13.57 -19.76
CA ARG A 149 -56.59 13.91 -19.89
C ARG A 149 -57.06 14.09 -21.33
N ASP A 150 -56.24 13.73 -22.32
CA ASP A 150 -56.53 13.83 -23.75
C ASP A 150 -57.10 12.53 -24.34
N GLY A 151 -57.60 11.62 -23.49
CA GLY A 151 -58.30 10.41 -23.95
C GLY A 151 -59.73 10.72 -24.42
N GLU A 152 -60.10 10.23 -25.61
CA GLU A 152 -61.47 10.26 -26.14
C GLU A 152 -62.39 9.27 -25.39
N PHE A 153 -62.53 9.41 -24.08
CA PHE A 153 -63.49 8.62 -23.30
C PHE A 153 -64.86 9.29 -23.36
N THR A 154 -65.93 8.51 -23.56
CA THR A 154 -67.28 9.08 -23.58
C THR A 154 -67.77 9.37 -22.16
N GLU A 155 -68.80 10.21 -22.02
CA GLU A 155 -69.42 10.43 -20.70
C GLU A 155 -69.99 9.14 -20.09
N GLU A 156 -70.33 8.14 -20.91
CA GLU A 156 -70.75 6.83 -20.42
C GLU A 156 -69.60 6.06 -19.76
N ASP A 157 -68.38 6.14 -20.30
CA ASP A 157 -67.21 5.45 -19.76
C ASP A 157 -66.86 5.98 -18.37
N TYR A 158 -66.84 7.31 -18.20
CA TYR A 158 -66.62 7.94 -16.90
C TYR A 158 -67.68 7.55 -15.88
N LYS A 159 -68.94 7.48 -16.33
CA LYS A 159 -70.06 7.10 -15.46
C LYS A 159 -69.99 5.64 -15.03
N TYR A 160 -69.61 4.74 -15.94
CA TYR A 160 -69.44 3.32 -15.62
C TYR A 160 -68.38 3.12 -14.53
N ASP A 161 -67.22 3.78 -14.67
CA ASP A 161 -66.16 3.73 -13.66
C ASP A 161 -66.62 4.30 -12.32
N ASP A 162 -67.33 5.43 -12.33
CA ASP A 162 -67.89 6.05 -11.13
C ASP A 162 -68.93 5.16 -10.42
N ASP A 163 -69.81 4.50 -11.17
CA ASP A 163 -70.81 3.57 -10.64
C ASP A 163 -70.14 2.33 -10.05
N LEU A 164 -69.05 1.84 -10.67
CA LEU A 164 -68.26 0.72 -10.18
C LEU A 164 -67.52 1.07 -8.87
N MET A 165 -67.02 2.30 -8.75
CA MET A 165 -66.34 2.79 -7.54
C MET A 165 -67.30 3.08 -6.39
N LYS A 166 -68.59 3.36 -6.68
CA LYS A 166 -69.60 3.70 -5.67
C LYS A 166 -70.50 2.52 -5.28
N ASN A 167 -70.32 1.36 -5.91
CA ASN A 167 -71.05 0.15 -5.55
C ASN A 167 -70.30 -0.64 -4.48
N ASP A 168 -70.56 -0.32 -3.22
CA ASP A 168 -69.95 -0.99 -2.06
C ASP A 168 -70.18 -2.51 -2.04
N ASP A 169 -71.22 -3.02 -2.70
CA ASP A 169 -71.47 -4.47 -2.76
C ASP A 169 -70.51 -5.20 -3.71
N PHE A 170 -69.88 -4.51 -4.66
CA PHE A 170 -68.80 -5.07 -5.49
C PHE A 170 -67.45 -5.17 -4.75
N TRP A 171 -67.26 -4.41 -3.67
CA TRP A 171 -66.01 -4.32 -2.92
C TRP A 171 -66.04 -5.01 -1.54
N LYS A 172 -67.14 -5.70 -1.22
CA LYS A 172 -67.31 -6.50 0.00
C LYS A 172 -66.70 -7.90 -0.11
#